data_AF-A0A6C2UR66-F1
#
_entry.id   AF-A0A6C2UR66-F1
#
_cell.length_a   1.000
_cell.length_b   1.000
_cell.length_c   1.000
_cell.angle_alpha   90.00
_cell.angle_beta   90.00
_cell.angle_gamma   90.00
#
_symmetry.space_group_name_H-M   'P 1'
#
loop_
_entity.id
_entity.type
_entity.pdbx_description
1 polymer ?
#
loop_
_entity_poly.entity_id
_entity_poly.type
_entity_poly.pdbx_seq_one_letter_code
_entity_poly.pdbx_strand_id
1 'polypeptide(L)'
;MIANKFRWFVLAVLLTGAQAMAEDTPRSSMRKGLKAYKAGDYTNAVEALEKTALEFPDLGNYDLGNAHYRLGNFEEAAAAYEEALRSPDVKLQAKAYFNRGNALLARTTALTGQEQIGMAIELAFQAADMFEKALLLNPEDLAAKQNFERAGQLRLQLEYNLGLWHFDQAEALLQEYKAKDARTNYHSAKKQFEHILANVDPNHGESKQYLPKIAERLEMLQLALEAAEHDLELALKQIDDYQYMLAAQRLTTETDERKYAFDLKPDLKKQYEETIQKNQDVLKIIQELTNLNIVE
;
A
#
# COMPACT_ATOMS: atom_id res chain seq x y z
N MET A 1 81.64 38.00 50.08
CA MET A 1 81.75 36.53 50.29
C MET A 1 80.80 36.20 51.42
N ILE A 2 79.69 35.47 51.30
CA ILE A 2 79.27 34.39 50.39
C ILE A 2 77.74 34.54 50.18
N ALA A 3 77.29 34.17 48.97
CA ALA A 3 75.93 34.26 48.49
C ALA A 3 74.99 33.23 49.14
N ASN A 4 73.72 33.59 49.35
CA ASN A 4 72.64 32.60 49.31
C ASN A 4 71.34 33.26 48.85
N LYS A 5 71.03 33.13 47.55
CA LYS A 5 69.80 33.61 46.93
C LYS A 5 68.70 32.56 47.12
N PHE A 6 67.77 32.83 48.04
CA PHE A 6 66.57 32.05 48.26
C PHE A 6 65.65 32.17 47.03
N ARG A 7 65.47 31.06 46.27
CA ARG A 7 64.49 30.97 45.19
C ARG A 7 63.18 30.45 45.77
N TRP A 8 62.18 31.31 45.88
CA TRP A 8 60.80 30.91 46.16
C TRP A 8 60.20 30.29 44.90
N PHE A 9 59.93 28.98 44.93
CA PHE A 9 59.04 28.33 43.98
C PHE A 9 57.60 28.60 44.45
N VAL A 10 56.87 29.44 43.71
CA VAL A 10 55.41 29.52 43.85
C VAL A 10 54.82 28.34 43.09
N LEU A 11 54.39 27.31 43.81
CA LEU A 11 53.61 26.20 43.26
C LEU A 11 52.15 26.67 43.15
N ALA A 12 51.77 27.20 41.98
CA ALA A 12 50.37 27.50 41.69
C ALA A 12 49.64 26.20 41.33
N VAL A 13 49.00 25.58 42.32
CA VAL A 13 48.08 24.46 42.10
C VAL A 13 46.78 25.03 41.54
N LEU A 14 46.59 24.89 40.23
CA LEU A 14 45.30 25.10 39.57
C LEU A 14 44.36 23.94 39.97
N LEU A 15 43.52 24.18 40.97
CA LEU A 15 42.34 23.38 41.24
C LEU A 15 41.32 23.62 40.12
N THR A 16 41.44 22.87 39.03
CA THR A 16 40.32 22.70 38.09
C THR A 16 39.30 21.80 38.77
N GLY A 17 38.30 22.42 39.39
CA GLY A 17 37.11 21.71 39.86
C GLY A 17 36.39 21.12 38.65
N ALA A 18 36.67 19.87 38.31
CA ALA A 18 35.77 19.08 37.49
C ALA A 18 34.48 18.91 38.30
N GLN A 19 33.49 19.77 38.05
CA GLN A 19 32.13 19.51 38.49
C GLN A 19 31.67 18.26 37.74
N ALA A 20 31.79 17.11 38.41
CA ALA A 20 31.05 15.92 38.01
C ALA A 20 29.56 16.29 38.11
N MET A 21 28.95 16.65 36.99
CA MET A 21 27.49 16.70 36.89
C MET A 21 27.02 15.30 37.28
N ALA A 22 26.35 15.19 38.42
CA ALA A 22 25.78 13.91 38.84
C ALA A 22 24.85 13.43 37.72
N GLU A 23 25.18 12.27 37.15
CA GLU A 23 24.35 11.68 36.10
C GLU A 23 22.94 11.46 36.66
N ASP A 24 21.92 11.86 35.89
CA ASP A 24 20.53 11.73 36.33
C ASP A 24 20.23 10.23 36.58
N THR A 25 19.83 9.90 37.81
CA THR A 25 19.35 8.54 38.11
C THR A 25 18.13 8.21 37.25
N PRO A 26 17.85 6.93 36.94
CA PRO A 26 16.69 6.56 36.12
C PRO A 26 15.35 7.12 36.64
N ARG A 27 15.17 7.19 37.96
CA ARG A 27 13.99 7.82 38.57
C ARG A 27 13.97 9.35 38.42
N SER A 28 15.12 10.02 38.51
CA SER A 28 15.24 11.46 38.24
C SER A 28 14.90 11.76 36.79
N SER A 29 15.46 10.98 35.86
CA SER A 29 15.18 11.04 34.41
C SER A 29 13.69 10.86 34.12
N MET A 30 13.04 9.86 34.72
CA MET A 30 11.60 9.63 34.56
C MET A 30 10.77 10.82 35.05
N ARG A 31 11.09 11.37 36.22
CA ARG A 31 10.41 12.56 36.73
C ARG A 31 10.60 13.78 35.84
N LYS A 32 11.82 13.98 35.32
CA LYS A 32 12.15 15.07 34.40
C LYS A 32 11.38 14.92 33.08
N GLY A 33 11.36 13.72 32.51
CA GLY A 33 10.64 13.41 31.28
C GLY A 33 9.13 13.60 31.42
N LEU A 34 8.52 13.09 32.49
CA LEU A 34 7.10 13.29 32.78
C LEU A 34 6.75 14.77 33.01
N LYS A 35 7.66 15.55 33.60
CA LYS A 35 7.47 17.00 33.75
C LYS A 35 7.52 17.72 32.40
N ALA A 36 8.48 17.38 31.54
CA ALA A 36 8.59 17.91 30.19
C ALA A 36 7.36 17.55 29.34
N TYR A 37 6.91 16.30 29.41
CA TYR A 37 5.68 15.82 28.75
C TYR A 37 4.45 16.65 29.14
N LYS A 38 4.26 16.88 30.45
CA LYS A 38 3.15 17.71 30.96
C LYS A 38 3.25 19.17 30.52
N ALA A 39 4.47 19.68 30.31
CA ALA A 39 4.71 21.02 29.80
C ALA A 39 4.52 21.15 28.27
N GLY A 40 4.27 20.03 27.56
CA GLY A 40 4.18 20.01 26.10
C GLY A 40 5.54 19.96 25.40
N ASP A 41 6.63 19.89 26.16
CA ASP A 41 7.99 19.80 25.64
C ASP A 41 8.34 18.33 25.37
N TYR A 42 7.75 17.79 24.31
CA TYR A 42 7.84 16.36 24.00
C TYR A 42 9.24 15.93 23.54
N THR A 43 10.02 16.83 22.94
CA THR A 43 11.41 16.55 22.54
C THR A 43 12.26 16.27 23.78
N ASN A 44 12.24 17.15 24.79
CA ASN A 44 12.97 16.92 26.03
C ASN A 44 12.34 15.79 26.86
N ALA A 45 11.04 15.50 26.69
CA ALA A 45 10.42 14.33 27.30
C ALA A 45 11.01 13.03 26.75
N VAL A 46 11.14 12.89 25.42
CA VAL A 46 11.76 11.71 24.78
C VAL A 46 13.19 11.53 25.28
N GLU A 47 14.04 12.56 25.19
CA GLU A 47 15.46 12.46 25.62
C GLU A 47 15.60 12.00 27.08
N ALA A 48 14.73 12.53 27.96
CA ALA A 48 14.74 12.14 29.37
C ALA A 48 14.18 10.73 29.60
N LEU A 49 13.19 10.29 28.82
CA LEU A 49 12.51 8.99 28.97
C LEU A 49 13.27 7.83 28.30
N GLU A 50 14.07 8.07 27.26
CA GLU A 50 14.95 7.04 26.66
C GLU A 50 15.86 6.40 27.71
N LYS A 51 16.41 7.21 28.62
CA LYS A 51 17.25 6.74 29.74
C LYS A 51 16.49 5.91 30.77
N THR A 52 15.16 5.95 30.76
CA THR A 52 14.28 5.26 31.71
C THR A 52 13.83 3.90 31.20
N ALA A 53 13.72 3.75 29.88
CA ALA A 53 13.29 2.53 29.21
C ALA A 53 14.22 1.33 29.46
N LEU A 54 15.50 1.56 29.79
CA LEU A 54 16.45 0.50 30.10
C LEU A 54 16.29 -0.07 31.52
N GLU A 55 15.87 0.76 32.46
CA GLU A 55 15.87 0.46 33.91
C GLU A 55 14.47 0.17 34.43
N PHE A 56 13.46 0.76 33.80
CA PHE A 56 12.04 0.50 34.02
C PHE A 56 11.40 0.13 32.68
N PRO A 57 11.68 -1.06 32.12
CA PRO A 57 11.28 -1.41 30.76
C PRO A 57 9.77 -1.39 30.55
N ASP A 58 8.97 -1.61 31.59
CA ASP A 58 7.52 -1.54 31.48
C ASP A 58 7.03 -0.08 31.35
N LEU A 59 7.02 0.64 32.48
CA LEU A 59 6.46 1.98 32.57
C LEU A 59 7.28 3.01 31.78
N GLY A 60 8.60 2.84 31.73
CA GLY A 60 9.50 3.73 30.99
C GLY A 60 9.22 3.70 29.49
N ASN A 61 9.03 2.50 28.90
CA ASN A 61 8.65 2.41 27.48
C ASN A 61 7.22 2.88 27.22
N TYR A 62 6.29 2.68 28.16
CA TYR A 62 4.95 3.24 28.03
C TYR A 62 4.97 4.78 27.98
N ASP A 63 5.71 5.42 28.89
CA ASP A 63 5.84 6.88 28.93
C ASP A 63 6.62 7.41 27.72
N LEU A 64 7.67 6.71 27.28
CA LEU A 64 8.41 7.03 26.07
C LEU A 64 7.51 6.98 24.82
N GLY A 65 6.68 5.94 24.70
CA GLY A 65 5.68 5.81 23.64
C GLY A 65 4.68 6.98 23.64
N ASN A 66 4.23 7.42 24.83
CA ASN A 66 3.39 8.60 24.95
C ASN A 66 4.09 9.85 24.40
N ALA A 67 5.35 10.05 24.74
CA ALA A 67 6.13 11.20 24.27
C ALA A 67 6.34 11.18 22.74
N HIS A 68 6.75 10.04 22.17
CA HIS A 68 6.87 9.88 20.71
C HIS A 68 5.55 10.11 19.98
N TYR A 69 4.44 9.58 20.50
CA TYR A 69 3.12 9.79 19.90
C TYR A 69 2.77 11.28 19.80
N ARG A 70 3.09 12.06 20.84
CA ARG A 70 2.83 13.51 20.85
C ARG A 70 3.76 14.31 19.95
N LEU A 71 4.93 13.77 19.61
CA LEU A 71 5.82 14.34 18.59
C LEU A 71 5.39 14.00 17.15
N GLY A 72 4.47 13.05 16.95
CA GLY A 72 4.12 12.53 15.63
C GLY A 72 5.04 11.39 15.15
N ASN A 73 5.93 10.92 16.01
CA ASN A 73 6.82 9.78 15.75
C ASN A 73 6.05 8.47 15.99
N PHE A 74 5.08 8.18 15.12
CA PHE A 74 4.10 7.13 15.35
C PHE A 74 4.68 5.71 15.29
N GLU A 75 5.73 5.50 14.49
CA GLU A 75 6.42 4.21 14.40
C GLU A 75 7.20 3.90 15.68
N GLU A 76 7.97 4.87 16.17
CA GLU A 76 8.71 4.77 17.43
C GLU A 76 7.75 4.65 18.63
N ALA A 77 6.62 5.37 18.58
CA ALA A 77 5.57 5.23 19.59
C ALA A 77 5.01 3.80 19.63
N ALA A 78 4.67 3.23 18.47
CA ALA A 78 4.15 1.86 18.40
C ALA A 78 5.17 0.82 18.90
N ALA A 79 6.46 1.01 18.59
CA ALA A 79 7.54 0.14 19.08
C ALA A 79 7.74 0.25 20.60
N ALA A 80 7.71 1.46 21.15
CA ALA A 80 7.82 1.66 22.59
C ALA A 80 6.62 1.05 23.35
N TYR A 81 5.39 1.19 22.84
CA TYR A 81 4.25 0.50 23.44
C TYR A 81 4.35 -1.02 23.32
N GLU A 82 4.93 -1.55 22.25
CA GLU A 82 5.17 -2.99 22.11
C GLU A 82 6.11 -3.51 23.20
N GLU A 83 7.13 -2.73 23.55
CA GLU A 83 8.02 -3.06 24.65
C GLU A 83 7.31 -3.03 26.01
N ALA A 84 6.45 -2.04 26.23
CA ALA A 84 5.64 -1.93 27.44
C ALA A 84 4.69 -3.13 27.66
N LEU A 85 4.31 -3.85 26.60
CA LEU A 85 3.45 -5.05 26.69
C LEU A 85 4.14 -6.23 27.38
N ARG A 86 5.47 -6.20 27.55
CA ARG A 86 6.20 -7.22 28.32
C ARG A 86 5.89 -7.17 29.83
N SER A 87 5.29 -6.09 30.29
CA SER A 87 4.88 -5.96 31.68
C SER A 87 3.87 -7.04 32.08
N PRO A 88 3.98 -7.63 33.28
CA PRO A 88 2.96 -8.52 33.82
C PRO A 88 1.72 -7.76 34.33
N ASP A 89 1.76 -6.41 34.40
CA ASP A 89 0.60 -5.62 34.82
C ASP A 89 -0.43 -5.53 33.69
N VAL A 90 -1.51 -6.29 33.85
CA VAL A 90 -2.65 -6.35 32.92
C VAL A 90 -3.25 -4.95 32.65
N LYS A 91 -3.26 -4.05 33.64
CA LYS A 91 -3.78 -2.68 33.44
C LYS A 91 -2.85 -1.86 32.55
N LEU A 92 -1.54 -2.06 32.67
CA LEU A 92 -0.57 -1.42 31.79
C LEU A 92 -0.65 -2.02 30.39
N GLN A 93 -0.79 -3.35 30.27
CA GLN A 93 -0.98 -4.02 28.98
C GLN A 93 -2.21 -3.49 28.24
N ALA A 94 -3.36 -3.35 28.91
CA ALA A 94 -4.57 -2.80 28.30
C ALA A 94 -4.35 -1.40 27.72
N LYS A 95 -3.66 -0.52 28.47
CA LYS A 95 -3.32 0.84 28.01
C LYS A 95 -2.29 0.84 26.89
N ALA A 96 -1.28 -0.03 26.96
CA ALA A 96 -0.24 -0.15 25.94
C ALA A 96 -0.83 -0.66 24.62
N TYR A 97 -1.71 -1.68 24.66
CA TYR A 97 -2.47 -2.12 23.48
C TYR A 97 -3.29 -0.98 22.90
N PHE A 98 -4.10 -0.29 23.71
CA PHE A 98 -4.90 0.85 23.26
C PHE A 98 -4.05 1.95 22.61
N ASN A 99 -2.95 2.35 23.24
CA ASN A 99 -2.10 3.41 22.71
C ASN A 99 -1.27 2.97 21.49
N ARG A 100 -0.86 1.69 21.40
CA ARG A 100 -0.25 1.12 20.20
C ARG A 100 -1.23 1.16 19.03
N GLY A 101 -2.48 0.78 19.26
CA GLY A 101 -3.55 0.91 18.27
C GLY A 101 -3.72 2.36 17.78
N ASN A 102 -3.71 3.33 18.70
CA ASN A 102 -3.75 4.76 18.33
C ASN A 102 -2.55 5.19 17.49
N ALA A 103 -1.34 4.77 17.86
CA ALA A 103 -0.12 5.08 17.11
C ALA A 103 -0.17 4.49 15.68
N LEU A 104 -0.57 3.23 15.54
CA LEU A 104 -0.74 2.58 14.24
C LEU A 104 -1.82 3.26 13.39
N LEU A 105 -2.94 3.65 14.00
CA LEU A 105 -4.01 4.37 13.30
C LEU A 105 -3.55 5.76 12.84
N ALA A 106 -2.81 6.49 13.69
CA ALA A 106 -2.26 7.78 13.33
C ALA A 106 -1.23 7.66 12.18
N ARG A 107 -0.35 6.65 12.25
CA ARG A 107 0.58 6.32 11.15
C ARG A 107 -0.17 6.01 9.87
N THR A 108 -1.23 5.18 9.94
CA THR A 108 -2.09 4.87 8.80
C THR A 108 -2.61 6.13 8.13
N THR A 109 -3.17 7.06 8.91
CA THR A 109 -3.72 8.32 8.37
C THR A 109 -2.68 9.29 7.82
N ALA A 110 -1.40 9.13 8.19
CA ALA A 110 -0.31 9.92 7.65
C ALA A 110 0.18 9.40 6.29
N LEU A 111 -0.13 8.15 5.93
CA LEU A 111 0.17 7.56 4.62
C LEU A 111 -0.87 8.03 3.60
N THR A 112 -0.50 8.95 2.72
CA THR A 112 -1.42 9.55 1.73
C THR A 112 -1.14 9.11 0.29
N GLY A 113 0.02 8.53 0.00
CA GLY A 113 0.41 8.06 -1.33
C GLY A 113 -0.27 6.74 -1.72
N GLN A 114 -0.63 6.60 -2.99
CA GLN A 114 -1.24 5.36 -3.50
C GLN A 114 -0.28 4.17 -3.38
N GLU A 115 1.02 4.38 -3.56
CA GLU A 115 2.05 3.37 -3.39
C GLU A 115 2.15 2.84 -1.94
N GLN A 116 1.59 3.57 -0.99
CA GLN A 116 1.60 3.23 0.44
C GLN A 116 0.27 2.60 0.89
N ILE A 117 -0.73 2.46 0.02
CA ILE A 117 -2.06 1.97 0.39
C ILE A 117 -2.02 0.58 1.01
N GLY A 118 -1.17 -0.32 0.50
CA GLY A 118 -0.99 -1.66 1.07
C GLY A 118 -0.47 -1.60 2.51
N MET A 119 0.53 -0.74 2.78
CA MET A 119 1.02 -0.51 4.14
C MET A 119 -0.06 0.09 5.03
N ALA A 120 -0.85 1.03 4.51
CA ALA A 120 -1.95 1.64 5.26
C ALA A 120 -3.03 0.61 5.64
N ILE A 121 -3.39 -0.31 4.74
CA ILE A 121 -4.32 -1.41 5.01
C ILE A 121 -3.79 -2.29 6.15
N GLU A 122 -2.52 -2.70 6.07
CA GLU A 122 -1.88 -3.53 7.10
C GLU A 122 -1.83 -2.84 8.46
N LEU A 123 -1.49 -1.55 8.50
CA LEU A 123 -1.46 -0.77 9.74
C LEU A 123 -2.86 -0.59 10.34
N ALA A 124 -3.90 -0.37 9.52
CA ALA A 124 -5.28 -0.30 9.98
C ALA A 124 -5.74 -1.64 10.56
N PHE A 125 -5.38 -2.76 9.93
CA PHE A 125 -5.66 -4.10 10.44
C PHE A 125 -4.98 -4.35 11.78
N GLN A 126 -3.68 -4.03 11.90
CA GLN A 126 -2.95 -4.15 13.16
C GLN A 126 -3.52 -3.22 14.25
N ALA A 127 -3.96 -2.02 13.90
CA ALA A 127 -4.61 -1.11 14.84
C ALA A 127 -5.89 -1.72 15.41
N ALA A 128 -6.73 -2.33 14.57
CA ALA A 128 -7.94 -3.03 15.02
C ALA A 128 -7.61 -4.19 15.97
N ASP A 129 -6.62 -5.03 15.64
CA ASP A 129 -6.14 -6.12 16.52
C ASP A 129 -5.64 -5.59 17.88
N MET A 130 -4.96 -4.44 17.90
CA MET A 130 -4.54 -3.81 19.16
C MET A 130 -5.73 -3.34 20.01
N PHE A 131 -6.75 -2.73 19.40
CA PHE A 131 -7.95 -2.33 20.14
C PHE A 131 -8.76 -3.53 20.63
N GLU A 132 -8.86 -4.61 19.83
CA GLU A 132 -9.48 -5.86 20.26
C GLU A 132 -8.77 -6.42 21.50
N LYS A 133 -7.43 -6.50 21.48
CA LYS A 133 -6.64 -6.96 22.63
C LYS A 133 -6.82 -6.06 23.85
N ALA A 134 -6.90 -4.74 23.67
CA ALA A 134 -7.22 -3.83 24.77
C ALA A 134 -8.60 -4.10 25.37
N LEU A 135 -9.61 -4.38 24.53
CA LEU A 135 -10.97 -4.70 24.94
C LEU A 135 -11.08 -6.06 25.64
N LEU A 136 -10.26 -7.04 25.26
CA LEU A 136 -10.18 -8.32 25.98
C LEU A 136 -9.73 -8.13 27.44
N LEU A 137 -8.84 -7.17 27.68
CA LEU A 137 -8.33 -6.87 29.03
C LEU A 137 -9.18 -5.84 29.79
N ASN A 138 -9.86 -4.94 29.07
CA ASN A 138 -10.75 -3.93 29.65
C ASN A 138 -12.01 -3.74 28.77
N PRO A 139 -13.04 -4.61 28.93
CA PRO A 139 -14.23 -4.61 28.06
C PRO A 139 -15.11 -3.36 28.13
N GLU A 140 -14.97 -2.56 29.19
CA GLU A 140 -15.77 -1.34 29.41
C GLU A 140 -15.12 -0.07 28.80
N ASP A 141 -13.96 -0.19 28.18
CA ASP A 141 -13.28 0.94 27.54
C ASP A 141 -14.02 1.42 26.28
N LEU A 142 -14.82 2.48 26.44
CA LEU A 142 -15.59 3.07 25.35
C LEU A 142 -14.70 3.63 24.23
N ALA A 143 -13.54 4.20 24.58
CA ALA A 143 -12.63 4.77 23.59
C ALA A 143 -12.02 3.66 22.73
N ALA A 144 -11.66 2.53 23.34
CA ALA A 144 -11.17 1.36 22.61
C ALA A 144 -12.24 0.80 21.65
N LYS A 145 -13.52 0.73 22.08
CA LYS A 145 -14.64 0.32 21.19
C LYS A 145 -14.76 1.25 19.98
N GLN A 146 -14.76 2.55 20.22
CA GLN A 146 -14.86 3.55 19.15
C GLN A 146 -13.68 3.46 18.17
N ASN A 147 -12.47 3.28 18.69
CA ASN A 147 -11.29 3.22 17.84
C ASN A 147 -11.16 1.89 17.09
N PHE A 148 -11.64 0.78 17.67
CA PHE A 148 -11.77 -0.51 16.97
C PHE A 148 -12.66 -0.36 15.72
N GLU A 149 -13.86 0.19 15.89
CA GLU A 149 -14.79 0.45 14.78
C GLU A 149 -14.18 1.38 13.74
N ARG A 150 -13.52 2.45 14.18
CA ARG A 150 -12.84 3.39 13.29
C ARG A 150 -11.72 2.74 12.49
N ALA A 151 -10.92 1.87 13.11
CA ALA A 151 -9.85 1.15 12.44
C ALA A 151 -10.40 0.17 11.40
N GLY A 152 -11.48 -0.55 11.74
CA GLY A 152 -12.18 -1.44 10.80
C GLY A 152 -12.77 -0.69 9.60
N GLN A 153 -13.45 0.43 9.83
CA GLN A 153 -14.00 1.27 8.77
C GLN A 153 -12.91 1.85 7.86
N LEU A 154 -11.80 2.33 8.45
CA LEU A 154 -10.67 2.83 7.69
C LEU A 154 -10.04 1.72 6.83
N ARG A 155 -9.85 0.53 7.39
CA ARG A 155 -9.37 -0.63 6.62
C ARG A 155 -10.29 -0.92 5.43
N LEU A 156 -11.60 -1.04 5.67
CA LEU A 156 -12.58 -1.30 4.61
C LEU A 156 -12.51 -0.24 3.49
N GLN A 157 -12.43 1.03 3.87
CA GLN A 157 -12.31 2.13 2.90
C GLN A 157 -11.02 2.02 2.07
N LEU A 158 -9.87 1.73 2.70
CA LEU A 158 -8.60 1.57 2.00
C LEU A 158 -8.59 0.35 1.07
N GLU A 159 -9.10 -0.79 1.54
CA GLU A 159 -9.22 -2.02 0.74
C GLU A 159 -10.12 -1.79 -0.48
N TYR A 160 -11.23 -1.07 -0.30
CA TYR A 160 -12.14 -0.71 -1.39
C TYR A 160 -11.48 0.24 -2.40
N ASN A 161 -10.78 1.27 -1.91
CA ASN A 161 -10.06 2.21 -2.77
C ASN A 161 -8.96 1.53 -3.60
N LEU A 162 -8.28 0.52 -3.04
CA LEU A 162 -7.32 -0.29 -3.80
C LEU A 162 -7.99 -1.07 -4.93
N GLY A 163 -9.16 -1.65 -4.68
CA GLY A 163 -9.94 -2.35 -5.71
C GLY A 163 -10.40 -1.41 -6.82
N LEU A 164 -10.90 -0.22 -6.45
CA LEU A 164 -11.25 0.84 -7.41
C LEU A 164 -10.07 1.30 -8.23
N TRP A 165 -8.92 1.50 -7.60
CA TRP A 165 -7.72 1.93 -8.31
C TRP A 165 -7.34 0.95 -9.42
N HIS A 166 -7.31 -0.35 -9.12
CA HIS A 166 -7.06 -1.37 -10.13
C HIS A 166 -8.11 -1.36 -11.25
N PHE A 167 -9.38 -1.18 -10.91
CA PHE A 167 -10.45 -1.09 -11.90
C PHE A 167 -10.26 0.12 -12.83
N ASP A 168 -10.00 1.30 -12.28
CA ASP A 168 -9.83 2.53 -13.04
C ASP A 168 -8.56 2.48 -13.92
N GLN A 169 -7.48 1.89 -13.42
CA GLN A 169 -6.27 1.62 -14.22
C GLN A 169 -6.58 0.68 -15.39
N ALA A 170 -7.40 -0.36 -15.18
CA ALA A 170 -7.80 -1.27 -16.24
C ALA A 170 -8.61 -0.54 -17.33
N GLU A 171 -9.59 0.27 -16.96
CA GLU A 171 -10.39 1.05 -17.92
C GLU A 171 -9.52 2.04 -18.71
N ALA A 172 -8.56 2.71 -18.06
CA ALA A 172 -7.62 3.60 -18.74
C ALA A 172 -6.73 2.86 -19.75
N LEU A 173 -6.18 1.70 -19.37
CA LEU A 173 -5.36 0.87 -20.25
C LEU A 173 -6.13 0.34 -21.47
N LEU A 174 -7.43 0.06 -21.33
CA LEU A 174 -8.27 -0.32 -22.48
C LEU A 174 -8.43 0.81 -23.51
N GLN A 175 -8.46 2.07 -23.09
CA GLN A 175 -8.50 3.21 -24.03
C GLN A 175 -7.21 3.31 -24.85
N GLU A 176 -6.10 2.78 -24.33
CA GLU A 176 -4.81 2.71 -25.00
C GLU A 176 -4.57 1.37 -25.75
N TYR A 177 -5.57 0.50 -25.83
CA TYR A 177 -5.48 -0.85 -26.41
C TYR A 177 -4.47 -1.79 -25.72
N LYS A 178 -4.09 -1.49 -24.48
CA LYS A 178 -3.23 -2.32 -23.63
C LYS A 178 -4.05 -3.38 -22.88
N ALA A 179 -4.77 -4.21 -23.64
CA ALA A 179 -5.70 -5.20 -23.14
C ALA A 179 -5.08 -6.23 -22.18
N LYS A 180 -3.82 -6.61 -22.37
CA LYS A 180 -3.09 -7.55 -21.51
C LYS A 180 -2.88 -6.98 -20.10
N ASP A 181 -2.45 -5.72 -20.02
CA ASP A 181 -2.23 -5.04 -18.75
C ASP A 181 -3.56 -4.69 -18.09
N ALA A 182 -4.57 -4.30 -18.89
CA ALA A 182 -5.94 -4.09 -18.40
C ALA A 182 -6.53 -5.36 -17.78
N ARG A 183 -6.42 -6.51 -18.47
CA ARG A 183 -6.86 -7.82 -17.95
C ARG A 183 -6.21 -8.15 -16.61
N THR A 184 -4.91 -7.89 -16.49
CA THR A 184 -4.18 -8.09 -15.23
C THR A 184 -4.75 -7.22 -14.11
N ASN A 185 -5.03 -5.95 -14.38
CA ASN A 185 -5.63 -5.05 -13.40
C ASN A 185 -7.08 -5.42 -13.04
N TYR A 186 -7.90 -5.87 -13.99
CA TYR A 186 -9.24 -6.40 -13.68
C TYR A 186 -9.18 -7.60 -12.74
N HIS A 187 -8.23 -8.53 -12.93
CA HIS A 187 -8.04 -9.64 -12.00
C HIS A 187 -7.63 -9.16 -10.60
N SER A 188 -6.76 -8.17 -10.50
CA SER A 188 -6.38 -7.56 -9.21
C SER A 188 -7.58 -6.90 -8.53
N ALA A 189 -8.37 -6.10 -9.27
CA ALA A 189 -9.59 -5.47 -8.76
C ALA A 189 -10.60 -6.52 -8.28
N LYS A 190 -10.83 -7.57 -9.08
CA LYS A 190 -11.73 -8.68 -8.73
C LYS A 190 -11.30 -9.36 -7.44
N LYS A 191 -10.02 -9.75 -7.35
CA LYS A 191 -9.46 -10.39 -6.16
C LYS A 191 -9.63 -9.51 -4.92
N GLN A 192 -9.43 -8.20 -5.07
CA GLN A 192 -9.55 -7.24 -3.98
C GLN A 192 -11.00 -7.10 -3.49
N PHE A 193 -11.97 -6.98 -4.41
CA PHE A 193 -13.39 -6.94 -4.03
C PHE A 193 -13.89 -8.27 -3.45
N GLU A 194 -13.43 -9.41 -3.96
CA GLU A 194 -13.72 -10.72 -3.37
C GLU A 194 -13.13 -10.86 -1.97
N HIS A 195 -11.91 -10.34 -1.74
CA HIS A 195 -11.30 -10.33 -0.41
C HIS A 195 -12.15 -9.56 0.61
N ILE A 196 -12.66 -8.38 0.22
CA ILE A 196 -13.55 -7.58 1.08
C ILE A 196 -14.79 -8.39 1.47
N LEU A 197 -15.46 -9.01 0.50
CA LEU A 197 -16.69 -9.75 0.75
C LEU A 197 -16.47 -11.05 1.52
N ALA A 198 -15.28 -11.64 1.45
CA ALA A 198 -14.96 -12.87 2.18
C ALA A 198 -14.49 -12.59 3.61
N ASN A 199 -13.71 -11.52 3.83
CA ASN A 199 -12.89 -11.38 5.04
C ASN A 199 -13.05 -10.04 5.78
N VAL A 200 -13.70 -9.04 5.19
CA VAL A 200 -13.79 -7.68 5.77
C VAL A 200 -15.25 -7.32 6.06
N ASP A 201 -16.08 -7.30 5.02
CA ASP A 201 -17.51 -7.03 5.12
C ASP A 201 -18.28 -7.79 4.02
N PRO A 202 -18.91 -8.95 4.36
CA PRO A 202 -19.71 -9.72 3.43
C PRO A 202 -20.92 -8.99 2.85
N ASN A 203 -21.32 -7.87 3.43
CA ASN A 203 -22.46 -7.07 3.00
C ASN A 203 -22.08 -5.77 2.29
N HIS A 204 -20.79 -5.53 2.04
CA HIS A 204 -20.33 -4.32 1.38
C HIS A 204 -20.93 -4.17 -0.03
N GLY A 205 -21.86 -3.22 -0.17
CA GLY A 205 -22.71 -3.09 -1.36
C GLY A 205 -21.92 -2.67 -2.60
N GLU A 206 -20.99 -1.75 -2.42
CA GLU A 206 -20.15 -1.17 -3.45
C GLU A 206 -19.28 -2.25 -4.09
N SER A 207 -18.58 -3.07 -3.29
CA SER A 207 -17.78 -4.18 -3.82
C SER A 207 -18.62 -5.20 -4.61
N LYS A 208 -19.83 -5.52 -4.14
CA LYS A 208 -20.76 -6.41 -4.88
C LYS A 208 -21.13 -5.86 -6.25
N GLN A 209 -21.26 -4.54 -6.39
CA GLN A 209 -21.63 -3.90 -7.65
C GLN A 209 -20.52 -3.92 -8.71
N TYR A 210 -19.24 -4.00 -8.32
CA TYR A 210 -18.11 -4.00 -9.26
C TYR A 210 -17.80 -5.38 -9.83
N LEU A 211 -18.04 -6.47 -9.09
CA LEU A 211 -17.78 -7.83 -9.57
C LEU A 211 -18.44 -8.17 -10.92
N PRO A 212 -19.73 -7.89 -11.18
CA PRO A 212 -20.33 -8.15 -12.48
C PRO A 212 -19.73 -7.27 -13.59
N LYS A 213 -19.40 -6.00 -13.31
CA LYS A 213 -18.75 -5.10 -14.27
C LYS A 213 -17.38 -5.64 -14.70
N ILE A 214 -16.61 -6.14 -13.74
CA ILE A 214 -15.30 -6.75 -14.01
C ILE A 214 -15.47 -8.04 -14.81
N ALA A 215 -16.46 -8.87 -14.46
CA ALA A 215 -16.75 -10.10 -15.18
C ALA A 215 -17.08 -9.82 -16.66
N GLU A 216 -17.94 -8.83 -16.93
CA GLU A 216 -18.29 -8.38 -18.28
C GLU A 216 -17.05 -7.93 -19.07
N ARG A 217 -16.15 -7.15 -18.45
CA ARG A 217 -14.90 -6.71 -19.10
C ARG A 217 -13.96 -7.88 -19.43
N LEU A 218 -13.81 -8.82 -18.50
CA LEU A 218 -12.97 -10.01 -18.71
C LEU A 218 -13.55 -10.91 -19.80
N GLU A 219 -14.87 -11.08 -19.83
CA GLU A 219 -15.59 -11.83 -20.87
C GLU A 219 -15.46 -11.16 -22.24
N MET A 220 -15.64 -9.84 -22.32
CA MET A 220 -15.43 -9.05 -23.54
C MET A 220 -14.02 -9.26 -24.12
N LEU A 221 -12.98 -9.22 -23.28
CA LEU A 221 -11.59 -9.45 -23.71
C LEU A 221 -11.35 -10.89 -24.19
N GLN A 222 -12.00 -11.86 -23.54
CA GLN A 222 -11.94 -13.26 -23.97
C GLN A 222 -12.63 -13.47 -25.32
N LEU A 223 -13.84 -12.92 -25.49
CA LEU A 223 -14.58 -12.97 -26.75
C LEU A 223 -13.86 -12.27 -27.89
N ALA A 224 -13.20 -11.15 -27.62
CA ALA A 224 -12.37 -10.46 -28.60
C ALA A 224 -11.25 -11.37 -29.14
N LEU A 225 -10.58 -12.11 -28.23
CA LEU A 225 -9.55 -13.06 -28.60
C LEU A 225 -10.12 -14.23 -29.42
N GLU A 226 -11.20 -14.85 -28.95
CA GLU A 226 -11.85 -15.97 -29.63
C GLU A 226 -12.37 -15.58 -31.03
N ALA A 227 -12.97 -14.40 -31.15
CA ALA A 227 -13.42 -13.87 -32.43
C ALA A 227 -12.26 -13.67 -33.41
N ALA A 228 -11.14 -13.11 -32.95
CA ALA A 228 -9.96 -12.92 -33.80
C ALA A 228 -9.33 -14.25 -34.21
N GLU A 229 -9.30 -15.27 -33.35
CA GLU A 229 -8.83 -16.61 -33.70
C GLU A 229 -9.73 -17.26 -34.74
N HIS A 230 -11.05 -17.21 -34.52
CA HIS A 230 -12.03 -17.74 -35.45
C HIS A 230 -11.99 -17.03 -36.80
N ASP A 231 -11.81 -15.71 -36.80
CA ASP A 231 -11.69 -14.93 -38.02
C ASP A 231 -10.47 -15.34 -38.85
N LEU A 232 -9.34 -15.65 -38.21
CA LEU A 232 -8.16 -16.13 -38.92
C LEU A 232 -8.40 -17.51 -39.54
N GLU A 233 -9.02 -18.42 -38.79
CA GLU A 233 -9.37 -19.75 -39.27
C GLU A 233 -10.29 -19.68 -40.49
N LEU A 234 -11.35 -18.86 -40.41
CA LEU A 234 -12.26 -18.64 -41.52
C LEU A 234 -11.56 -17.99 -42.72
N ALA A 235 -10.67 -17.03 -42.50
CA ALA A 235 -9.93 -16.38 -43.59
C ALA A 235 -9.03 -17.38 -44.33
N LEU A 236 -8.33 -18.26 -43.60
CA LEU A 236 -7.50 -19.32 -44.18
C LEU A 236 -8.36 -20.30 -44.99
N LYS A 237 -9.50 -20.72 -44.46
CA LYS A 237 -10.44 -21.57 -45.20
C LYS A 237 -10.96 -20.88 -46.47
N GLN A 238 -11.28 -19.60 -46.39
CA GLN A 238 -11.73 -18.82 -47.55
C GLN A 238 -10.64 -18.69 -48.61
N ILE A 239 -9.37 -18.60 -48.22
CA ILE A 239 -8.23 -18.64 -49.15
C ILE A 239 -8.16 -20.00 -49.85
N ASP A 240 -8.32 -21.10 -49.12
CA ASP A 240 -8.33 -22.46 -49.68
C ASP A 240 -9.51 -22.69 -50.63
N ASP A 241 -10.67 -22.10 -50.34
CA ASP A 241 -11.89 -22.15 -51.16
C ASP A 241 -11.90 -21.12 -52.30
N TYR A 242 -10.78 -20.43 -52.57
CA TYR A 242 -10.64 -19.36 -53.57
C TYR A 242 -11.58 -18.14 -53.38
N GLN A 243 -12.13 -17.97 -52.17
CA GLN A 243 -12.99 -16.85 -51.75
C GLN A 243 -12.16 -15.65 -51.28
N TYR A 244 -11.20 -15.22 -52.09
CA TYR A 244 -10.17 -14.25 -51.69
C TYR A 244 -10.72 -12.88 -51.25
N MET A 245 -11.83 -12.41 -51.81
CA MET A 245 -12.44 -11.14 -51.40
C MET A 245 -12.99 -11.18 -49.98
N LEU A 246 -13.63 -12.29 -49.59
CA LEU A 246 -14.14 -12.47 -48.23
C LEU A 246 -12.98 -12.63 -47.22
N ALA A 247 -11.94 -13.37 -47.61
CA ALA A 247 -10.74 -13.50 -46.80
C ALA A 247 -10.04 -12.14 -46.61
N ALA A 248 -9.92 -11.35 -47.68
CA ALA A 248 -9.35 -10.01 -47.67
C ALA A 248 -10.07 -9.12 -46.66
N GLN A 249 -11.40 -8.99 -46.82
CA GLN A 249 -12.23 -8.19 -45.95
C GLN A 249 -12.07 -8.62 -44.49
N ARG A 250 -12.09 -9.93 -44.23
CA ARG A 250 -11.96 -10.47 -42.88
C ARG A 250 -10.59 -10.18 -42.26
N LEU A 251 -9.49 -10.32 -43.00
CA LEU A 251 -8.14 -10.09 -42.49
C LEU A 251 -7.83 -8.60 -42.26
N THR A 252 -8.38 -7.71 -43.08
CA THR A 252 -8.05 -6.28 -43.05
C THR A 252 -9.03 -5.43 -42.25
N THR A 253 -10.16 -5.98 -41.81
CA THR A 253 -11.10 -5.25 -40.93
C THR A 253 -10.41 -4.90 -39.61
N GLU A 254 -10.29 -3.60 -39.30
CA GLU A 254 -9.76 -3.15 -38.03
C GLU A 254 -10.91 -2.84 -37.07
N THR A 255 -10.97 -3.57 -35.96
CA THR A 255 -11.87 -3.29 -34.84
C THR A 255 -11.08 -3.13 -33.55
N ASP A 256 -11.67 -2.51 -32.54
CA ASP A 256 -11.04 -2.35 -31.25
C ASP A 256 -10.84 -3.71 -30.55
N GLU A 257 -11.80 -4.62 -30.70
CA GLU A 257 -11.69 -6.01 -30.25
C GLU A 257 -10.49 -6.71 -30.89
N ARG A 258 -10.23 -6.48 -32.17
CA ARG A 258 -9.07 -7.07 -32.85
C ARG A 258 -7.75 -6.51 -32.32
N LYS A 259 -7.69 -5.20 -32.03
CA LYS A 259 -6.51 -4.60 -31.37
C LYS A 259 -6.30 -5.21 -29.98
N TYR A 260 -7.37 -5.40 -29.21
CA TYR A 260 -7.31 -6.07 -27.91
C TYR A 260 -6.80 -7.51 -28.03
N ALA A 261 -7.34 -8.29 -28.96
CA ALA A 261 -6.92 -9.67 -29.21
C ALA A 261 -5.43 -9.76 -29.56
N PHE A 262 -4.93 -8.82 -30.36
CA PHE A 262 -3.53 -8.75 -30.77
C PHE A 262 -2.59 -8.38 -29.62
N ASP A 263 -3.00 -7.49 -28.72
CA ASP A 263 -2.25 -7.19 -27.51
C ASP A 263 -2.26 -8.37 -26.52
N LEU A 264 -3.40 -9.06 -26.39
CA LEU A 264 -3.55 -10.27 -25.57
C LEU A 264 -2.73 -11.45 -26.09
N LYS A 265 -2.63 -11.61 -27.41
CA LYS A 265 -1.93 -12.71 -28.09
C LYS A 265 -1.11 -12.20 -29.29
N PRO A 266 0.13 -11.72 -29.05
CA PRO A 266 0.99 -11.19 -30.11
C PRO A 266 1.31 -12.20 -31.24
N ASP A 267 1.36 -13.49 -30.93
CA ASP A 267 1.55 -14.53 -31.95
C ASP A 267 0.38 -14.60 -32.93
N LEU A 268 -0.84 -14.32 -32.48
CA LEU A 268 -2.01 -14.26 -33.36
C LEU A 268 -1.88 -13.09 -34.32
N LYS A 269 -1.49 -11.90 -33.83
CA LYS A 269 -1.19 -10.73 -34.67
C LYS A 269 -0.18 -11.08 -35.76
N LYS A 270 0.90 -11.76 -35.38
CA LYS A 270 1.93 -12.19 -36.32
C LYS A 270 1.37 -13.12 -37.40
N GLN A 271 0.51 -14.08 -37.04
CA GLN A 271 -0.13 -14.96 -38.01
C GLN A 271 -1.04 -14.20 -38.99
N TYR A 272 -1.77 -13.18 -38.53
CA TYR A 272 -2.52 -12.28 -39.40
C TYR A 272 -1.61 -11.56 -40.40
N GLU A 273 -0.55 -10.92 -39.90
CA GLU A 273 0.42 -10.18 -40.71
C GLU A 273 1.07 -11.09 -41.76
N GLU A 274 1.50 -12.29 -41.37
CA GLU A 274 2.06 -13.28 -42.30
C GLU A 274 1.04 -13.75 -43.34
N THR A 275 -0.22 -13.96 -42.95
CA THR A 275 -1.28 -14.38 -43.87
C THR A 275 -1.60 -13.29 -44.89
N ILE A 276 -1.69 -12.04 -44.44
CA ILE A 276 -1.86 -10.88 -45.32
C ILE A 276 -0.67 -10.77 -46.28
N GLN A 277 0.55 -10.85 -45.76
CA GLN A 277 1.78 -10.73 -46.54
C GLN A 277 1.90 -11.80 -47.63
N LYS A 278 1.58 -13.06 -47.31
CA LYS A 278 1.60 -14.17 -48.27
C LYS A 278 0.57 -14.00 -49.39
N ASN A 279 -0.51 -13.28 -49.15
CA ASN A 279 -1.62 -13.09 -50.09
C ASN A 279 -1.67 -11.66 -50.68
N GLN A 280 -0.66 -10.81 -50.43
CA GLN A 280 -0.70 -9.38 -50.74
C GLN A 280 -1.04 -9.06 -52.20
N ASP A 281 -0.57 -9.86 -53.16
CA ASP A 281 -0.77 -9.61 -54.58
C ASP A 281 -2.24 -9.84 -54.97
N VAL A 282 -2.84 -10.89 -54.42
CA VAL A 282 -4.27 -11.21 -54.61
C VAL A 282 -5.14 -10.16 -53.92
N LEU A 283 -4.77 -9.75 -52.71
CA LEU A 283 -5.45 -8.69 -51.97
C LEU A 283 -5.43 -7.35 -52.73
N LYS A 284 -4.29 -7.01 -53.34
CA LYS A 284 -4.14 -5.79 -54.15
C LYS A 284 -5.03 -5.82 -55.40
N ILE A 285 -5.08 -6.95 -56.11
CA ILE A 285 -5.98 -7.13 -57.27
C ILE A 285 -7.43 -6.94 -56.86
N ILE A 286 -7.86 -7.52 -55.74
CA ILE A 286 -9.23 -7.34 -55.23
C ILE A 286 -9.53 -5.88 -54.90
N GLN A 287 -8.59 -5.19 -54.26
CA GLN A 287 -8.76 -3.79 -53.88
C GLN A 287 -8.89 -2.88 -55.11
N GLU A 288 -8.12 -3.14 -56.16
CA GLU A 288 -8.24 -2.48 -57.46
C GLU A 288 -9.62 -2.74 -58.10
N LEU A 289 -10.08 -4.00 -58.13
CA LEU A 289 -11.41 -4.37 -58.66
C LEU A 289 -12.56 -3.75 -57.86
N THR A 290 -12.45 -3.68 -56.54
CA THR A 290 -13.48 -3.11 -55.67
C THR A 290 -13.59 -1.60 -55.86
N ASN A 291 -12.46 -0.91 -56.02
CA ASN A 291 -12.42 0.53 -56.29
C ASN A 291 -13.00 0.88 -57.67
N LEU A 292 -12.84 0.01 -58.67
CA LEU A 292 -13.41 0.21 -60.02
C LEU A 292 -14.95 0.13 -60.02
N ASN A 293 -15.55 -0.74 -59.19
CA ASN A 293 -17.00 -0.90 -59.08
C ASN A 293 -17.73 0.18 -58.28
N ILE A 294 -17.02 1.14 -57.66
CA ILE A 294 -17.62 2.28 -56.92
C ILE A 294 -17.74 3.52 -57.85
N VAL A 295 -17.16 3.49 -59.05
CA VAL A 295 -17.08 4.63 -59.98
C VAL A 295 -18.10 4.54 -61.13
N GLU A 296 -18.91 3.46 -61.20
CA GLU A 296 -20.09 3.35 -62.08
C GLU A 296 -21.41 3.64 -61.34
#